data_AF-A0A8C5X879-F1
#
_entry.id   AF-A0A8C5X879-F1
#
_cell.length_a   1.000
_cell.length_b   1.000
_cell.length_c   1.000
_cell.angle_alpha   90.00
_cell.angle_beta   90.00
_cell.angle_gamma   90.00
#
_symmetry.space_group_name_H-M   'P 1'
#
loop_
_entity.id
_entity.type
_entity.pdbx_description
1 polymer ?
#
loop_
_entity_poly.entity_id
_entity_poly.type
_entity_poly.pdbx_seq_one_letter_code
_entity_poly.pdbx_strand_id
1 'polypeptide(L)' 'LTVSPEELETLYVQVNKFSLASHFLWACWGLIQDKYSTIDFNFLRYAKLRFKQYFKMKPVVTALQIPK' A
#
# COMPACT_ATOMS: atom_id res chain seq x y z
N LEU A 1 20.54 -5.71 22.18
CA LEU A 1 20.21 -4.62 21.23
C LEU A 1 18.71 -4.36 21.37
N THR A 2 18.34 -3.22 21.93
CA THR A 2 16.94 -2.79 22.10
C THR A 2 16.67 -1.63 21.16
N VAL A 3 15.58 -1.71 20.40
CA VAL A 3 15.13 -0.64 19.48
C VAL A 3 14.59 0.53 20.30
N SER A 4 14.95 1.77 19.95
CA SER A 4 14.40 2.95 20.64
C SER A 4 12.93 3.17 20.25
N PRO A 5 12.12 3.81 21.12
CA PRO A 5 10.76 4.20 20.76
C PRO A 5 10.71 5.10 19.51
N GLU A 6 11.68 5.99 19.30
CA GLU A 6 11.72 6.86 18.11
C GLU A 6 12.03 6.08 16.82
N GLU A 7 12.95 5.11 16.89
CA GLU A 7 13.27 4.23 15.77
C GLU A 7 12.04 3.39 15.36
N LEU A 8 11.33 2.86 16.36
CA LEU A 8 10.11 2.07 16.15
C LEU A 8 9.01 2.91 15.48
N GLU A 9 8.75 4.12 15.99
CA GLU A 9 7.72 5.01 15.43
C GLU A 9 8.10 5.53 14.03
N THR A 10 9.38 5.83 13.80
CA THR A 10 9.88 6.21 12.47
C THR A 10 9.62 5.10 11.45
N LEU A 11 9.95 3.84 11.81
CA LEU A 11 9.70 2.69 10.95
C LEU A 11 8.20 2.50 10.71
N TYR A 12 7.37 2.64 11.74
CA TYR A 12 5.92 2.55 11.61
C TYR A 12 5.38 3.57 10.59
N VAL A 13 5.79 4.83 10.68
CA VAL A 13 5.35 5.89 9.74
C VAL A 13 5.83 5.60 8.32
N GLN A 14 7.09 5.22 8.14
CA GLN A 14 7.66 4.92 6.83
C GLN A 14 6.95 3.73 6.15
N VAL A 15 6.77 2.63 6.87
CA VAL A 15 6.08 1.43 6.34
C VAL A 15 4.65 1.76 5.93
N ASN A 16 3.92 2.55 6.73
CA ASN A 16 2.58 2.99 6.37
C ASN A 16 2.58 3.82 5.08
N LYS A 17 3.55 4.72 4.87
CA LYS A 17 3.67 5.48 3.61
C LYS A 17 3.91 4.57 2.41
N PHE A 18 4.78 3.56 2.55
CA PHE A 18 5.02 2.58 1.48
C PHE A 18 3.82 1.66 1.20
N SER A 19 2.90 1.48 2.17
CA SER A 19 1.66 0.74 1.93
C SER A 19 0.81 1.38 0.82
N LEU A 20 0.80 2.73 0.72
CA LEU A 20 0.11 3.43 -0.36
C LEU A 20 0.76 3.13 -1.71
N ALA A 21 2.09 3.21 -1.80
CA ALA A 21 2.83 2.89 -3.02
C ALA A 21 2.56 1.44 -3.46
N SER A 22 2.56 0.50 -2.51
CA SER A 22 2.20 -0.91 -2.76
C SER A 22 0.78 -1.05 -3.29
N HIS A 23 -0.23 -0.46 -2.63
CA HIS A 23 -1.61 -0.55 -3.12
C HIS A 23 -1.79 0.00 -4.53
N PHE A 24 -1.17 1.13 -4.85
CA PHE A 24 -1.25 1.71 -6.18
C PHE A 24 -0.55 0.83 -7.23
N LEU A 25 0.69 0.40 -6.95
CA LEU A 25 1.48 -0.44 -7.85
C LEU A 25 0.75 -1.74 -8.21
N TRP A 26 0.28 -2.45 -7.19
CA TRP A 26 -0.40 -3.74 -7.41
C TRP A 26 -1.79 -3.59 -8.01
N ALA A 27 -2.44 -2.44 -7.85
CA ALA A 27 -3.67 -2.15 -8.58
C ALA A 27 -3.40 -2.01 -10.08
N CYS A 28 -2.36 -1.27 -10.47
CA CYS A 28 -1.92 -1.16 -11.87
C CYS A 28 -1.48 -2.51 -12.44
N TRP A 29 -0.68 -3.28 -11.68
CA TRP A 29 -0.30 -4.63 -12.07
C TRP A 29 -1.53 -5.52 -12.30
N GLY A 30 -2.53 -5.44 -11.43
CA GLY A 30 -3.80 -6.18 -11.59
C GLY A 30 -4.52 -5.82 -12.88
N LEU A 31 -4.59 -4.54 -13.26
CA LEU A 31 -5.21 -4.14 -14.53
C LEU A 31 -4.47 -4.70 -15.76
N ILE A 32 -3.13 -4.77 -15.70
CA ILE A 32 -2.33 -5.37 -16.77
C ILE A 32 -2.60 -6.88 -16.83
N GLN A 33 -2.63 -7.56 -15.69
CA GLN A 33 -2.89 -9.00 -15.62
C GLN A 33 -4.30 -9.38 -16.09
N ASP A 34 -5.30 -8.55 -15.84
CA ASP A 34 -6.67 -8.78 -16.31
C ASP A 34 -6.75 -8.95 -17.84
N LYS A 35 -5.82 -8.32 -18.58
CA LYS A 35 -5.74 -8.44 -20.04
C LYS A 35 -4.83 -9.57 -20.53
N TYR A 36 -3.75 -9.89 -19.81
CA TYR A 36 -2.66 -10.73 -20.35
C TYR A 36 -2.40 -12.02 -19.58
N SER A 37 -2.94 -12.18 -18.37
CA SER A 37 -2.66 -13.35 -17.55
C SER A 37 -3.44 -14.57 -18.02
N THR A 38 -2.83 -15.74 -17.88
CA THR A 38 -3.49 -17.05 -18.08
C THR A 38 -3.95 -17.68 -16.77
N ILE A 39 -3.68 -17.03 -15.63
CA ILE A 39 -4.08 -17.50 -14.30
C ILE A 39 -5.60 -17.30 -14.14
N ASP A 40 -6.32 -18.34 -13.71
CA ASP A 40 -7.74 -18.25 -13.36
C ASP A 40 -7.93 -17.47 -12.05
N PHE A 41 -7.98 -16.14 -12.19
CA PHE A 41 -8.12 -15.21 -11.08
C PHE A 41 -8.82 -13.93 -11.53
N ASN A 42 -9.66 -13.36 -10.67
CA ASN A 42 -10.39 -12.12 -10.97
C ASN A 42 -9.51 -10.88 -10.73
N PHE A 43 -8.65 -10.58 -11.70
CA PHE A 43 -7.70 -9.47 -11.63
C PHE A 43 -8.36 -8.10 -11.60
N LEU A 44 -9.43 -7.87 -12.36
CA LEU A 44 -10.19 -6.61 -12.29
C LEU A 44 -10.74 -6.34 -10.89
N ARG A 45 -11.33 -7.36 -10.24
CA ARG A 45 -11.82 -7.23 -8.86
C ARG A 45 -10.66 -6.95 -7.90
N TYR A 46 -9.54 -7.63 -8.06
CA TYR A 46 -8.34 -7.38 -7.26
C TYR A 46 -7.84 -5.95 -7.41
N ALA A 47 -7.69 -5.45 -8.64
CA ALA A 47 -7.26 -4.08 -8.90
C ALA A 47 -8.20 -3.05 -8.26
N LYS A 48 -9.52 -3.25 -8.38
CA LYS A 48 -10.54 -2.41 -7.73
C LYS A 48 -10.38 -2.40 -6.20
N LEU A 49 -10.17 -3.55 -5.57
CA LEU A 49 -9.94 -3.65 -4.13
C LEU A 49 -8.67 -2.92 -3.70
N ARG A 50 -7.58 -3.05 -4.47
CA ARG A 50 -6.30 -2.38 -4.20
C ARG A 50 -6.42 -0.85 -4.32
N PHE A 51 -7.06 -0.32 -5.36
CA PHE A 51 -7.33 1.12 -5.48
C PHE A 51 -8.26 1.63 -4.37
N LYS A 52 -9.33 0.89 -4.05
CA LYS A 52 -10.23 1.26 -2.96
C LYS A 52 -9.46 1.43 -1.64
N GLN A 53 -8.57 0.50 -1.33
CA GLN A 53 -7.74 0.57 -0.12
C GLN A 53 -6.73 1.73 -0.18
N TYR A 54 -6.11 1.97 -1.34
CA TYR A 54 -5.24 3.15 -1.54
C TYR A 54 -5.98 4.45 -1.18
N PHE A 55 -7.12 4.71 -1.81
CA PHE A 55 -7.87 5.95 -1.61
C PHE A 55 -8.45 6.06 -0.19
N LYS A 56 -8.88 4.94 0.40
CA LYS A 56 -9.33 4.90 1.80
C LYS A 56 -8.22 5.30 2.78
N MET A 57 -7.02 4.76 2.60
CA MET A 57 -5.92 4.95 3.55
C MET A 57 -5.11 6.22 3.29
N LYS A 58 -5.13 6.74 2.06
CA LYS A 58 -4.39 7.96 1.67
C LYS A 58 -4.49 9.09 2.70
N PRO A 59 -5.69 9.58 3.11
CA PRO A 59 -5.77 10.68 4.07
C PRO A 59 -5.14 10.35 5.43
N VAL A 60 -5.34 9.13 5.94
CA VAL A 60 -4.79 8.69 7.23
C VAL A 60 -3.27 8.64 7.19
N VAL A 61 -2.72 7.98 6.16
CA VAL A 61 -1.27 7.77 6.04
C VAL A 61 -0.54 9.07 5.73
N THR A 62 -1.11 9.97 4.93
CA THR A 62 -0.49 11.28 4.65
C THR A 62 -0.48 12.21 5.86
N ALA A 63 -1.35 11.97 6.85
CA ALA A 63 -1.34 12.72 8.10
C ALA A 63 -0.24 12.28 9.08
N LEU A 64 0.34 11.10 8.90
CA LEU A 64 1.42 10.59 9.76
C LEU A 64 2.71 11.41 9.59
N GLN A 65 3.23 11.89 10.70
CA GLN A 65 4.47 12.65 10.79
C GLN A 65 5.59 11.76 11.33
N ILE A 66 6.79 11.89 10.77
CA ILE A 66 7.97 11.24 11.36
C ILE A 66 8.29 11.99 12.66
N PRO A 67 8.51 11.28 13.79
CA PRO A 67 8.91 11.92 15.03
C PRO A 67 10.21 12.72 14.83
N LYS A 68 10.32 13.87 15.49
CA LYS A 68 11.51 14.73 15.44
C LYS A 68 12.62 14.17 16.32
#